data_AF-A0A8H4SMI9-F1
#
_entry.id   AF-A0A8H4SMI9-F1
#
_cell.length_a   1.000
_cell.length_b   1.000
_cell.length_c   1.000
_cell.angle_alpha   90.00
_cell.angle_beta   90.00
_cell.angle_gamma   90.00
#
_symmetry.space_group_name_H-M   'P 1'
#
loop_
_entity.id
_entity.type
_entity.pdbx_description
1 polymer ?
#
loop_
_entity_poly.entity_id
_entity_poly.type
_entity_poly.pdbx_seq_one_letter_code
_entity_poly.pdbx_strand_id
1 'polypeptide(L)'
;MIFRPSLPGRHSLVYTVAETRPIQSLTNEQLEELSELTSRTQGRDYERETVHYVIAVITNEKEAMLAVNPNCYETHAHMLLEMDDELEYLNQRLSRIQTEEREDAIFESEL
;
A
#
# COMPACT_ATOMS: atom_id res chain seq x y z
N MET A 1 -19.71 -61.53 -42.63
CA MET A 1 -19.22 -61.17 -41.28
C MET A 1 -19.02 -59.67 -41.25
N ILE A 2 -19.81 -58.97 -40.44
CA ILE A 2 -19.88 -57.51 -40.35
C ILE A 2 -19.11 -57.11 -39.08
N PHE A 3 -18.01 -56.38 -39.21
CA PHE A 3 -17.38 -55.70 -38.08
C PHE A 3 -17.78 -54.23 -38.14
N ARG A 4 -18.71 -53.85 -37.25
CA ARG A 4 -19.00 -52.45 -36.92
C ARG A 4 -18.05 -52.00 -35.81
N PRO A 5 -17.31 -50.89 -35.94
CA PRO A 5 -16.65 -50.28 -34.79
C PRO A 5 -17.70 -49.59 -33.91
N SER A 6 -17.72 -49.97 -32.64
CA SER A 6 -18.53 -49.39 -31.58
C SER A 6 -18.10 -47.95 -31.27
N LEU A 7 -19.06 -47.02 -31.23
CA LEU A 7 -18.87 -45.67 -30.71
C LEU A 7 -18.44 -45.73 -29.23
N PRO A 8 -17.42 -44.97 -28.79
CA PRO A 8 -17.10 -44.88 -27.38
C PRO A 8 -18.21 -44.15 -26.63
N GLY A 9 -18.50 -44.69 -25.45
CA GLY A 9 -19.64 -44.35 -24.62
C GLY A 9 -19.69 -42.89 -24.19
N ARG A 10 -20.92 -42.46 -23.91
CA ARG A 10 -21.23 -41.22 -23.20
C ARG A 10 -20.38 -41.15 -21.94
N HIS A 11 -19.37 -40.28 -21.95
CA HIS A 11 -18.81 -39.77 -20.71
C HIS A 11 -19.93 -38.98 -20.03
N SER A 12 -20.54 -39.60 -19.02
CA SER A 12 -21.30 -38.89 -18.00
C SER A 12 -20.32 -37.90 -17.37
N LEU A 13 -20.40 -36.63 -17.78
CA LEU A 13 -19.83 -35.51 -17.05
C LEU A 13 -20.54 -35.49 -15.70
N VAL A 14 -20.01 -36.27 -14.75
CA VAL A 14 -20.29 -36.09 -13.34
C VAL A 14 -19.72 -34.72 -13.03
N TYR A 15 -20.57 -33.70 -13.08
CA TYR A 15 -20.30 -32.43 -12.45
C TYR A 15 -20.16 -32.74 -10.95
N THR A 16 -18.92 -32.97 -10.50
CA THR A 16 -18.60 -32.84 -9.09
C THR A 16 -18.89 -31.39 -8.74
N VAL A 17 -20.04 -31.17 -8.10
CA VAL A 17 -20.36 -29.91 -7.43
C VAL A 17 -19.20 -29.70 -6.47
N ALA A 18 -18.29 -28.79 -6.83
CA ALA A 18 -17.21 -28.39 -5.94
C ALA A 18 -17.88 -28.01 -4.62
N GLU A 19 -17.45 -28.63 -3.51
CA GLU A 19 -17.94 -28.30 -2.18
C GLU A 19 -17.89 -26.78 -2.02
N THR A 20 -19.04 -26.13 -2.11
CA THR A 20 -19.14 -24.69 -1.95
C THR A 20 -18.88 -24.43 -0.49
N ARG A 21 -17.66 -24.03 -0.15
CA ARG A 21 -17.37 -23.47 1.17
C ARG A 21 -18.41 -22.38 1.42
N PRO A 22 -19.15 -22.40 2.54
CA PRO A 22 -20.07 -21.33 2.85
C PRO A 22 -19.30 -20.01 2.85
N ILE A 23 -19.72 -19.06 2.02
CA ILE A 23 -19.23 -17.70 2.12
C ILE A 23 -19.78 -17.17 3.43
N GLN A 24 -18.88 -16.77 4.33
CA GLN A 24 -19.31 -16.11 5.56
C GLN A 24 -19.98 -14.78 5.16
N SER A 25 -21.23 -14.62 5.59
CA SER A 25 -21.94 -13.36 5.43
C SER A 25 -21.35 -12.39 6.44
N LEU A 26 -20.76 -11.30 5.95
CA LEU A 26 -20.40 -10.16 6.79
C LEU A 26 -21.65 -9.51 7.35
N THR A 27 -21.56 -9.00 8.58
CA THR A 27 -22.59 -8.13 9.16
C THR A 27 -22.49 -6.72 8.54
N ASN A 28 -23.55 -5.92 8.67
CA ASN A 28 -23.50 -4.53 8.22
C ASN A 28 -22.43 -3.72 8.98
N GLU A 29 -22.19 -4.05 10.25
CA GLU A 29 -21.15 -3.44 11.09
C GLU A 29 -19.75 -3.75 10.53
N GLN A 30 -19.47 -5.03 10.20
CA GLN A 30 -18.20 -5.41 9.56
C GLN A 30 -18.02 -4.72 8.19
N LEU A 31 -19.09 -4.51 7.42
CA LEU A 31 -19.02 -3.79 6.15
C LEU A 31 -18.72 -2.30 6.33
N GLU A 32 -19.28 -1.67 7.37
CA GLU A 32 -19.02 -0.27 7.72
C GLU A 32 -17.56 -0.10 8.17
N GLU A 33 -17.07 -0.97 9.04
CA GLU A 33 -15.67 -0.98 9.50
C GLU A 33 -14.69 -1.16 8.32
N LEU A 34 -14.96 -2.10 7.39
CA LEU A 34 -14.13 -2.27 6.18
C LEU A 34 -14.16 -1.04 5.26
N SER A 35 -15.27 -0.33 5.18
CA SER A 35 -15.37 0.92 4.41
C SER A 35 -14.52 2.02 5.04
N GLU A 36 -14.53 2.13 6.37
CA GLU A 36 -13.66 3.06 7.11
C GLU A 36 -12.18 2.71 6.92
N LEU A 37 -11.80 1.44 7.06
CA LEU A 37 -10.44 0.97 6.77
C LEU A 37 -9.98 1.36 5.37
N THR A 38 -10.82 1.12 4.36
CA THR A 38 -10.52 1.45 2.97
C THR A 38 -10.27 2.95 2.80
N SER A 39 -11.12 3.79 3.39
CA SER A 39 -10.97 5.25 3.38
C SER A 39 -9.66 5.70 4.03
N ARG A 40 -9.33 5.13 5.21
CA ARG A 40 -8.07 5.44 5.91
C ARG A 40 -6.84 5.02 5.12
N THR A 41 -6.88 3.85 4.47
CA THR A 41 -5.78 3.36 3.63
C THR A 41 -5.56 4.27 2.42
N GLN A 42 -6.62 4.67 1.72
CA GLN A 42 -6.52 5.61 0.60
C GLN A 42 -5.97 6.98 1.03
N GLY A 43 -6.42 7.49 2.18
CA GLY A 43 -5.90 8.74 2.74
C GLY A 43 -4.40 8.67 3.03
N ARG A 44 -3.94 7.56 3.61
CA ARG A 44 -2.52 7.34 3.92
C ARG A 44 -1.66 7.10 2.69
N ASP A 45 -2.18 6.42 1.68
CA ASP A 45 -1.50 6.26 0.40
C ASP A 45 -1.19 7.62 -0.23
N TYR A 46 -2.18 8.50 -0.28
CA TYR A 46 -2.03 9.87 -0.78
C TYR A 46 -1.04 10.68 0.05
N GLU A 47 -1.14 10.58 1.39
CA GLU A 47 -0.23 11.30 2.27
C GLU A 47 1.22 10.82 2.12
N ARG A 48 1.44 9.51 2.06
CA ARG A 48 2.77 8.92 1.85
C ARG A 48 3.37 9.37 0.52
N GLU A 49 2.60 9.37 -0.57
CA GLU A 49 3.03 9.88 -1.87
C GLU A 49 3.45 11.35 -1.77
N THR A 50 2.63 12.18 -1.10
CA THR A 50 2.91 13.60 -0.87
C THR A 50 4.20 13.80 -0.09
N VAL A 51 4.39 13.08 1.02
CA VAL A 51 5.58 13.19 1.85
C VAL A 51 6.84 12.76 1.08
N HIS A 52 6.78 11.66 0.33
CA HIS A 52 7.90 11.24 -0.53
C HIS A 52 8.25 12.28 -1.59
N TYR A 53 7.24 12.90 -2.21
CA TYR A 53 7.45 13.97 -3.17
C TYR A 53 8.18 15.15 -2.53
N VAL A 54 7.75 15.61 -1.35
CA VAL A 54 8.38 16.74 -0.66
C VAL A 54 9.82 16.41 -0.24
N ILE A 55 10.07 15.21 0.30
CA ILE A 55 11.43 14.75 0.62
C ILE A 55 12.33 14.81 -0.61
N ALA A 56 11.85 14.34 -1.77
CA ALA A 56 12.62 14.35 -3.01
C ALA A 56 12.93 15.78 -3.46
N VAL A 57 11.96 16.70 -3.38
CA VAL A 57 12.16 18.12 -3.72
C VAL A 57 13.23 18.75 -2.83
N ILE A 58 13.13 18.60 -1.50
CA ILE A 58 14.08 19.18 -0.55
C ILE A 58 15.47 18.59 -0.75
N THR A 59 15.57 17.27 -0.93
CA THR A 59 16.85 16.58 -1.13
C THR A 59 17.53 17.06 -2.41
N ASN A 60 16.79 17.15 -3.52
CA ASN A 60 17.32 17.64 -4.80
C ASN A 60 17.81 19.08 -4.70
N GLU A 61 17.04 19.97 -4.05
CA GLU A 61 17.43 21.37 -3.86
C GLU A 61 18.70 21.47 -3.01
N LYS A 62 18.78 20.70 -1.93
CA LYS A 62 19.94 20.65 -1.05
C LYS A 62 21.19 20.17 -1.79
N GLU A 63 21.07 19.11 -2.59
CA GLU A 63 22.15 18.60 -3.43
C GLU A 63 22.60 19.62 -4.47
N ALA A 64 21.66 20.33 -5.11
CA ALA A 64 21.97 21.38 -6.08
C ALA A 64 22.74 22.55 -5.42
N MET A 65 22.32 22.98 -4.23
CA MET A 65 23.02 24.02 -3.47
C MET A 65 24.46 23.61 -3.11
N LEU A 66 24.65 22.37 -2.67
CA LEU A 66 25.96 21.83 -2.31
C LEU A 66 26.86 21.62 -3.54
N ALA A 67 26.28 21.27 -4.68
CA ALA A 67 27.01 21.12 -5.95
C ALA A 67 27.54 22.47 -6.47
N VAL A 68 26.76 23.54 -6.30
CA VAL A 68 27.17 24.91 -6.69
C VAL A 68 28.21 25.47 -5.74
N ASN A 69 28.06 25.23 -4.44
CA ASN A 69 28.99 25.72 -3.42
C ASN A 69 29.24 24.64 -2.35
N PRO A 70 30.38 23.95 -2.37
CA PRO A 70 30.72 22.98 -1.33
C PRO A 70 30.77 23.59 0.09
N ASN A 71 30.99 24.90 0.22
CA ASN A 71 30.96 25.64 1.49
C ASN A 71 29.58 26.25 1.78
N CYS A 72 28.51 25.71 1.19
CA CYS A 72 27.14 26.21 1.41
C CYS A 72 26.73 26.12 2.88
N TYR A 73 27.22 25.11 3.61
CA TYR A 73 27.03 25.00 5.06
C TYR A 73 27.65 26.14 5.87
N GLU A 74 28.68 26.82 5.37
CA GLU A 74 29.28 27.99 6.05
C GLU A 74 28.56 29.29 5.68
N THR A 75 28.05 29.39 4.46
CA THR A 75 27.48 30.62 3.88
C THR A 75 25.96 30.71 3.99
N HIS A 76 25.29 29.56 4.09
CA HIS A 76 23.83 29.41 4.09
C HIS A 76 23.38 28.40 5.16
N ALA A 77 24.13 28.30 6.26
CA ALA A 77 23.90 27.35 7.35
C ALA A 77 22.43 27.26 7.80
N HIS A 78 21.78 28.41 7.95
CA HIS A 78 20.38 28.49 8.40
C HIS A 78 19.42 27.76 7.46
N MET A 79 19.52 28.01 6.15
CA MET A 79 18.63 27.35 5.18
C MET A 79 18.87 25.85 5.13
N LEU A 80 20.13 25.42 5.20
CA LEU A 80 20.45 23.99 5.19
C LEU A 80 19.97 23.28 6.47
N LEU A 81 20.03 23.95 7.62
CA LEU A 81 19.46 23.45 8.86
C LEU A 81 17.93 23.35 8.79
N GLU A 82 17.24 24.37 8.26
CA GLU A 82 15.79 24.31 8.08
C GLU A 82 15.37 23.16 7.15
N MET A 83 16.13 22.91 6.08
CA MET A 83 15.90 21.76 5.20
C MET A 83 16.14 20.43 5.91
N ASP A 84 17.16 20.35 6.77
CA ASP A 84 17.46 19.16 7.56
C ASP A 84 16.37 18.87 8.60
N ASP A 85 15.89 19.91 9.30
CA ASP A 85 14.78 19.81 10.26
C ASP A 85 13.48 19.36 9.58
N GLU A 86 13.17 19.92 8.40
CA GLU A 86 11.99 19.52 7.62
C GLU A 86 12.10 18.06 7.13
N LEU A 87 13.28 17.63 6.67
CA LEU A 87 13.51 16.24 6.29
C LEU A 87 13.33 15.29 7.49
N GLU A 88 13.80 15.67 8.67
CA GLU A 88 13.59 14.88 9.89
C GLU A 88 12.10 14.78 10.22
N TYR A 89 11.38 15.90 10.20
CA TYR A 89 9.93 15.93 10.44
C TYR A 89 9.17 15.01 9.46
N LEU A 90 9.48 15.09 8.17
CA LEU A 90 8.84 14.26 7.14
C LEU A 90 9.15 12.77 7.34
N ASN A 91 10.37 12.42 7.73
CA ASN A 91 10.73 11.04 8.07
C ASN A 91 9.96 10.52 9.30
N GLN A 92 9.79 11.35 10.33
CA GLN A 92 8.94 11.02 11.47
C GLN A 92 7.48 10.83 11.04
N ARG A 93 6.99 11.63 10.08
CA ARG A 93 5.63 11.46 9.53
C ARG A 93 5.46 10.13 8.81
N LEU A 94 6.42 9.72 7.97
CA LEU A 94 6.41 8.41 7.32
C LEU A 94 6.40 7.25 8.33
N SER A 95 7.21 7.34 9.39
CA SER A 95 7.24 6.34 10.47
C SER A 95 5.88 6.20 11.16
N ARG A 96 5.19 7.33 11.38
CA ARG A 96 3.84 7.34 11.94
C ARG A 96 2.83 6.68 11.01
N ILE A 97 2.85 6.99 9.71
CA ILE A 97 1.97 6.35 8.72
C ILE A 97 2.16 4.82 8.74
N GLN A 98 3.41 4.34 8.74
CA GLN A 98 3.70 2.91 8.82
C GLN A 98 3.19 2.25 10.10
N THR A 99 3.17 2.99 11.21
CA THR A 99 2.65 2.49 12.49
C THR A 99 1.13 2.38 12.43
N GLU A 100 0.45 3.42 11.95
CA GLU A 100 -0.99 3.42 11.74
C GLU A 100 -1.39 2.27 10.78
N GLU A 101 -0.66 2.05 9.68
CA GLU A 101 -0.92 0.95 8.73
C GLU A 101 -0.76 -0.43 9.37
N ARG A 102 0.20 -0.58 10.28
CA ARG A 102 0.37 -1.82 11.03
C ARG A 102 -0.80 -2.07 11.98
N GLU A 103 -1.28 -1.03 12.66
CA GLU A 103 -2.44 -1.12 13.56
C GLU A 103 -3.71 -1.48 12.80
N ASP A 104 -3.91 -0.88 11.63
CA ASP A 104 -4.98 -1.22 10.70
C ASP A 104 -4.94 -2.68 10.24
N ALA A 105 -3.77 -3.17 9.85
CA ALA A 105 -3.61 -4.57 9.42
C ALA A 105 -3.89 -5.57 10.55
N ILE A 106 -3.58 -5.21 11.80
CA ILE A 106 -3.95 -6.01 12.98
C ILE A 106 -5.47 -6.01 13.14
N PHE A 107 -6.10 -4.84 13.10
CA PHE A 107 -7.55 -4.71 13.22
C PHE A 107 -8.31 -5.46 12.10
N GLU A 108 -7.87 -5.34 10.84
CA GLU A 108 -8.43 -6.08 9.71
C GLU A 108 -8.35 -7.61 9.91
N SER A 109 -7.32 -8.10 10.60
CA SER A 109 -7.19 -9.53 10.91
C SER A 109 -8.11 -10.04 12.02
N GLU A 110 -8.66 -9.13 12.82
CA GLU A 110 -9.59 -9.42 13.92
C GLU A 110 -11.07 -9.30 13.49
N LEU A 111 -11.31 -8.77 12.29
CA LEU A 111 -12.60 -8.52 11.63
C LEU A 111 -13.19 -9.78 10.97
#